data_AF-A0A1G4GTX0-F1
#
_entry.id   AF-A0A1G4GTX0-F1
#
_cell.length_a   1.000
_cell.length_b   1.000
_cell.length_c   1.000
_cell.angle_alpha   90.00
_cell.angle_beta   90.00
_cell.angle_gamma   90.00
#
_symmetry.space_group_name_H-M   'P 1'
#
loop_
_entity.id
_entity.type
_entity.pdbx_description
1 polymer ?
#
loop_
_entity_poly.entity_id
_entity_poly.type
_entity_poly.pdbx_seq_one_letter_code
_entity_poly.pdbx_strand_id
1 'polypeptide(L)'
;MEAARGVSGLVPSSNSLQEITLRYKDKLLNMDKEQMILTLGVIMTAITSAVAFGVLATHGDIEDFLGVESDEESEKKKEIVEKSEEWKRKEWSNWLKKLEQDWKVFNEKLQNEKKTFLEEKEEDWNTWIKSVEKKWTHFNPNMDKEFHTNMMRRSINWTESQWREWIQTEGRLYLDIEWKKWFFENQSRLDELIVKKWIQWKKDKIINWLMSDWKRAEQEHWEEFEEKSWSSKFFQIFEKRNYEDFKDRVSDEWEDWFEWVKRKDNIFITNVLDQWIKWKEEKNLLYNNWADTFVTNWINKKQWVVWVNERRNLAAKAKAALNKKK
;
A
#
# COMPACT_ATOMS: atom_id res chain seq x y z
N MET A 1 -12.54 -8.89 -49.52
CA MET A 1 -12.93 -7.67 -48.80
C MET A 1 -13.60 -8.11 -47.50
N GLU A 2 -13.33 -7.39 -46.42
CA GLU A 2 -13.79 -7.61 -45.03
C GLU A 2 -13.14 -8.76 -44.23
N ALA A 3 -12.12 -8.40 -43.45
CA ALA A 3 -11.95 -8.75 -42.02
C ALA A 3 -10.57 -8.25 -41.55
N ALA A 4 -10.42 -6.92 -41.44
CA ALA A 4 -9.20 -6.30 -40.92
C ALA A 4 -9.56 -5.12 -40.02
N ARG A 5 -10.30 -5.38 -38.94
CA ARG A 5 -10.48 -4.43 -37.83
C ARG A 5 -10.67 -5.23 -36.56
N GLY A 6 -9.69 -5.21 -35.68
CA GLY A 6 -9.89 -5.76 -34.34
C GLY A 6 -8.67 -6.17 -33.53
N VAL A 7 -7.46 -5.63 -33.73
CA VAL A 7 -6.37 -5.80 -32.73
C VAL A 7 -5.40 -4.61 -32.72
N SER A 8 -5.88 -3.37 -32.78
CA SER A 8 -5.02 -2.17 -32.62
C SER A 8 -5.19 -1.47 -31.26
N GLY A 9 -5.72 -2.18 -30.25
CA GLY A 9 -6.18 -1.58 -29.00
C GLY A 9 -5.58 -2.16 -27.73
N LEU A 10 -4.43 -2.85 -27.77
CA LEU A 10 -3.78 -3.40 -26.58
C LEU A 10 -2.24 -3.43 -26.70
N VAL A 11 -1.63 -2.29 -27.04
CA VAL A 11 -0.21 -2.06 -26.74
C VAL A 11 -0.15 -1.10 -25.55
N PRO A 12 0.02 -1.58 -24.30
CA PRO A 12 0.28 -0.69 -23.18
C PRO A 12 1.74 -0.28 -23.29
N SER A 13 1.96 0.93 -23.79
CA SER A 13 3.28 1.57 -23.82
C SER A 13 3.82 1.77 -22.39
N SER A 14 5.12 2.06 -22.27
CA SER A 14 5.81 2.52 -21.05
C SER A 14 4.97 3.51 -20.23
N ASN A 15 4.17 4.33 -20.91
CA ASN A 15 3.27 5.32 -20.33
C ASN A 15 2.27 4.68 -19.35
N SER A 16 1.79 3.45 -19.57
CA SER A 16 0.78 2.81 -18.72
C SER A 16 1.28 2.51 -17.30
N LEU A 17 2.52 2.05 -17.16
CA LEU A 17 3.13 1.77 -15.86
C LEU A 17 3.54 3.07 -15.16
N GLN A 18 3.99 4.07 -15.90
CA GLN A 18 4.30 5.40 -15.39
C GLN A 18 3.03 6.12 -14.91
N GLU A 19 1.93 6.00 -15.65
CA GLU A 19 0.61 6.54 -15.31
C GLU A 19 0.00 5.85 -14.09
N ILE A 20 0.18 4.53 -13.92
CA ILE A 20 -0.19 3.82 -12.69
C ILE A 20 0.60 4.35 -11.49
N THR A 21 1.91 4.57 -11.66
CA THR A 21 2.77 5.12 -10.61
C THR A 21 2.45 6.57 -10.28
N LEU A 22 2.17 7.41 -11.27
CA LEU A 22 1.75 8.79 -11.06
C LEU A 22 0.38 8.85 -10.39
N ARG A 23 -0.58 8.00 -10.80
CA ARG A 23 -1.85 7.82 -10.09
C ARG A 23 -1.65 7.31 -8.67
N TYR A 24 -0.63 6.50 -8.42
CA TYR A 24 -0.30 6.02 -7.08
C TYR A 24 0.30 7.13 -6.22
N LYS A 25 1.22 7.94 -6.76
CA LYS A 25 1.80 9.12 -6.10
C LYS A 25 0.72 10.17 -5.80
N ASP A 26 -0.16 10.42 -6.77
CA ASP A 26 -1.31 11.31 -6.64
C ASP A 26 -2.32 10.75 -5.62
N LYS A 27 -2.61 9.45 -5.64
CA LYS A 27 -3.38 8.79 -4.58
C LYS A 27 -2.71 8.93 -3.23
N LEU A 28 -1.42 8.70 -3.05
CA LEU A 28 -0.79 8.86 -1.73
C LEU A 28 -0.85 10.30 -1.22
N LEU A 29 -0.70 11.29 -2.10
CA LEU A 29 -0.82 12.71 -1.78
C LEU A 29 -2.26 13.15 -1.48
N ASN A 30 -3.26 12.56 -2.17
CA ASN A 30 -4.68 12.92 -2.03
C ASN A 30 -5.43 12.07 -0.98
N MET A 31 -5.01 10.81 -0.79
CA MET A 31 -5.52 9.88 0.22
C MET A 31 -5.20 10.39 1.62
N ASP A 32 -4.10 11.13 1.80
CA ASP A 32 -3.73 11.71 3.09
C ASP A 32 -4.71 12.81 3.57
N LYS A 33 -5.41 13.52 2.69
CA LYS A 33 -6.35 14.56 3.14
C LYS A 33 -7.76 14.01 3.37
N GLU A 34 -8.32 13.30 2.40
CA GLU A 34 -9.71 12.83 2.48
C GLU A 34 -9.88 11.57 3.33
N GLN A 35 -9.01 10.55 3.19
CA GLN A 35 -9.09 9.37 4.05
C GLN A 35 -8.68 9.71 5.47
N MET A 36 -7.73 10.62 5.71
CA MET A 36 -7.39 10.98 7.09
C MET A 36 -8.51 11.78 7.75
N ILE A 37 -9.19 12.71 7.06
CA ILE A 37 -10.41 13.38 7.55
C ILE A 37 -11.53 12.35 7.82
N LEU A 38 -11.75 11.39 6.92
CA LEU A 38 -12.76 10.33 7.11
C LEU A 38 -12.40 9.37 8.24
N THR A 39 -11.15 8.90 8.30
CA THR A 39 -10.69 7.94 9.32
C THR A 39 -10.61 8.61 10.69
N LEU A 40 -10.27 9.90 10.76
CA LEU A 40 -10.27 10.67 12.01
C LEU A 40 -11.68 11.05 12.44
N GLY A 41 -12.57 11.43 11.52
CA GLY A 41 -14.00 11.60 11.81
C GLY A 41 -14.62 10.32 12.36
N VAL A 42 -14.24 9.16 11.80
CA VAL A 42 -14.63 7.82 12.28
C VAL A 42 -13.96 7.45 13.60
N ILE A 43 -12.70 7.81 13.85
CA ILE A 43 -12.02 7.55 15.14
C ILE A 43 -12.61 8.43 16.24
N MET A 44 -12.88 9.71 15.98
CA MET A 44 -13.51 10.62 16.94
C MET A 44 -14.94 10.18 17.27
N THR A 45 -15.72 9.72 16.27
CA THR A 45 -17.05 9.14 16.49
C THR A 45 -17.01 7.74 17.13
N ALA A 46 -15.97 6.94 16.88
CA ALA A 46 -15.81 5.62 17.50
C ALA A 46 -15.30 5.68 18.93
N ILE A 47 -14.45 6.66 19.28
CA ILE A 47 -14.01 6.92 20.66
C ILE A 47 -15.24 7.35 21.49
N THR A 48 -16.05 8.29 20.99
CA THR A 48 -17.34 8.67 21.62
C THR A 48 -18.32 7.49 21.71
N SER A 49 -18.45 6.68 20.66
CA SER A 49 -19.34 5.51 20.68
C SER A 49 -18.88 4.39 21.62
N ALA A 50 -17.58 4.11 21.71
CA ALA A 50 -17.04 3.07 22.60
C ALA A 50 -17.12 3.47 24.08
N VAL A 51 -17.05 4.77 24.37
CA VAL A 51 -17.26 5.35 25.70
C VAL A 51 -18.74 5.33 26.09
N ALA A 52 -19.66 5.70 25.17
CA ALA A 52 -21.10 5.61 25.41
C ALA A 52 -21.61 4.18 25.64
N PHE A 53 -20.89 3.16 25.16
CA PHE A 53 -21.27 1.75 25.29
C PHE A 53 -20.42 0.91 26.25
N GLY A 54 -19.41 1.48 26.93
CA GLY A 54 -18.68 0.76 27.99
C GLY A 54 -18.01 -0.55 27.56
N VAL A 55 -17.52 -0.65 26.31
CA VAL A 55 -16.83 -1.85 25.81
C VAL A 55 -15.42 -1.49 25.33
N LEU A 56 -14.47 -1.50 26.24
CA LEU A 56 -13.10 -1.92 25.94
C LEU A 56 -12.64 -2.92 27.00
N ALA A 57 -13.08 -4.16 26.82
CA ALA A 57 -12.45 -5.30 27.45
C ALA A 57 -11.08 -5.54 26.81
N THR A 58 -9.99 -5.45 27.59
CA THR A 58 -9.01 -6.55 27.64
C THR A 58 -8.29 -6.61 29.00
N HIS A 59 -8.73 -7.61 29.76
CA HIS A 59 -8.01 -8.45 30.74
C HIS A 59 -7.44 -7.83 32.03
N GLY A 60 -8.29 -7.85 33.06
CA GLY A 60 -7.97 -7.80 34.48
C GLY A 60 -9.25 -7.66 35.31
N ASP A 61 -9.79 -8.79 35.74
CA ASP A 61 -10.86 -9.02 36.74
C ASP A 61 -12.00 -7.99 36.88
N ILE A 62 -13.13 -8.37 36.30
CA ILE A 62 -14.45 -7.75 36.40
C ILE A 62 -15.12 -8.30 37.67
N GLU A 63 -14.86 -7.68 38.82
CA GLU A 63 -15.72 -7.86 40.00
C GLU A 63 -15.75 -6.65 40.95
N ASP A 64 -15.48 -5.43 40.47
CA ASP A 64 -15.62 -4.19 41.27
C ASP A 64 -16.34 -3.02 40.54
N PHE A 65 -16.85 -3.22 39.32
CA PHE A 65 -17.41 -2.15 38.47
C PHE A 65 -18.89 -1.77 38.78
N LEU A 66 -19.42 -2.16 39.94
CA LEU A 66 -20.66 -1.57 40.49
C LEU A 66 -20.42 -0.81 41.80
N GLY A 67 -19.19 -0.32 42.01
CA GLY A 67 -18.86 0.64 43.05
C GLY A 67 -18.95 2.06 42.51
N VAL A 68 -19.97 2.80 42.96
CA VAL A 68 -20.00 4.26 43.19
C VAL A 68 -18.83 5.04 42.56
N GLU A 69 -19.10 5.90 41.57
CA GLU A 69 -18.19 6.98 41.14
C GLU A 69 -17.67 7.69 42.40
N SER A 70 -16.42 7.43 42.76
CA SER A 70 -15.82 8.00 43.96
C SER A 70 -15.57 9.48 43.73
N ASP A 71 -15.76 10.30 44.77
CA ASP A 71 -15.49 11.73 44.72
C ASP A 71 -14.05 12.03 44.22
N GLU A 72 -13.09 11.13 44.44
CA GLU A 72 -11.70 11.21 43.97
C GLU A 72 -11.55 11.23 42.44
N GLU A 73 -12.39 10.52 41.69
CA GLU A 73 -12.31 10.47 40.21
C GLU A 73 -12.88 11.76 39.60
N SER A 74 -13.94 12.29 40.22
CA SER A 74 -14.54 13.59 39.85
C SER A 74 -13.61 14.77 40.18
N GLU A 75 -12.88 14.71 41.29
CA GLU A 75 -11.89 15.71 41.67
C GLU A 75 -10.67 15.69 40.75
N LYS A 76 -10.16 14.51 40.38
CA LYS A 76 -9.07 14.37 39.39
C LYS A 76 -9.47 14.92 38.02
N LYS A 77 -10.70 14.65 37.55
CA LYS A 77 -11.20 15.24 36.28
C LYS A 77 -11.24 16.77 36.36
N LYS A 78 -11.67 17.36 37.48
CA LYS A 78 -11.67 18.82 37.68
C LYS A 78 -10.26 19.40 37.70
N GLU A 79 -9.33 18.81 38.45
CA GLU A 79 -7.93 19.25 38.54
C GLU A 79 -7.21 19.19 37.18
N ILE A 80 -7.58 18.23 36.34
CA ILE A 80 -7.06 18.08 34.97
C ILE A 80 -7.59 19.16 34.02
N VAL A 81 -8.88 19.51 34.12
CA VAL A 81 -9.50 20.60 33.34
C VAL A 81 -8.95 21.97 33.77
N GLU A 82 -8.58 22.11 35.05
CA GLU A 82 -8.02 23.32 35.65
C GLU A 82 -6.57 23.63 35.25
N LYS A 83 -5.91 22.72 34.52
CA LYS A 83 -4.57 23.00 33.99
C LYS A 83 -4.60 24.21 33.06
N SER A 84 -3.61 25.09 33.21
CA SER A 84 -3.55 26.31 32.40
C SER A 84 -3.37 26.01 30.92
N GLU A 85 -3.92 26.89 30.09
CA GLU A 85 -3.75 26.85 28.63
C GLU A 85 -2.26 26.85 28.22
N GLU A 86 -1.42 27.57 28.96
CA GLU A 86 0.03 27.56 28.77
C GLU A 86 0.65 26.18 28.99
N TRP A 87 0.20 25.45 30.03
CA TRP A 87 0.67 24.11 30.30
C TRP A 87 0.26 23.15 29.17
N LYS A 88 -0.99 23.23 28.68
CA LYS A 88 -1.49 22.38 27.59
C LYS A 88 -0.72 22.61 26.29
N ARG A 89 -0.48 23.89 25.93
CA ARG A 89 0.35 24.26 24.77
C ARG A 89 1.80 23.80 24.92
N LYS A 90 2.34 23.80 26.14
CA LYS A 90 3.68 23.28 26.42
C LYS A 90 3.76 21.76 26.23
N GLU A 91 2.75 21.02 26.67
CA GLU A 91 2.68 19.57 26.45
C GLU A 91 2.61 19.22 24.96
N TRP A 92 1.83 19.96 24.17
CA TRP A 92 1.81 19.81 22.71
C TRP A 92 3.20 20.07 22.09
N SER A 93 3.85 21.16 22.48
CA SER A 93 5.20 21.48 22.00
C SER A 93 6.22 20.40 22.37
N ASN A 94 6.13 19.85 23.57
CA ASN A 94 6.98 18.75 24.02
C ASN A 94 6.71 17.47 23.21
N TRP A 95 5.44 17.16 22.96
CA TRP A 95 5.04 16.02 22.15
C TRP A 95 5.55 16.14 20.71
N LEU A 96 5.41 17.31 20.07
CA LEU A 96 5.95 17.55 18.72
C LEU A 96 7.47 17.38 18.65
N LYS A 97 8.21 17.84 19.67
CA LYS A 97 9.68 17.63 19.74
C LYS A 97 10.03 16.15 19.84
N LYS A 98 9.30 15.39 20.65
CA LYS A 98 9.48 13.93 20.77
C LYS A 98 9.10 13.22 19.48
N LEU A 99 7.99 13.60 18.86
CA LEU A 99 7.54 13.10 17.57
C LEU A 99 8.63 13.25 16.50
N GLU A 100 9.30 14.40 16.46
CA GLU A 100 10.40 14.65 15.53
C GLU A 100 11.60 13.71 15.77
N GLN A 101 11.92 13.40 17.03
CA GLN A 101 12.98 12.44 17.36
C GLN A 101 12.58 11.01 16.97
N ASP A 102 11.36 10.60 17.33
CA ASP A 102 10.82 9.30 16.98
C ASP A 102 10.76 9.10 15.47
N TRP A 103 10.42 10.16 14.72
CA TRP A 103 10.39 10.15 13.26
C TRP A 103 11.78 9.89 12.67
N LYS A 104 12.84 10.48 13.22
CA LYS A 104 14.21 10.26 12.73
C LYS A 104 14.60 8.78 12.85
N VAL A 105 14.34 8.18 14.01
CA VAL A 105 14.62 6.75 14.26
C VAL A 105 13.79 5.87 13.32
N PHE A 106 12.50 6.17 13.18
CA PHE A 106 11.62 5.44 12.27
C PHE A 106 12.08 5.55 10.81
N ASN A 107 12.41 6.76 10.36
CA ASN A 107 12.85 7.01 9.00
C ASN A 107 14.16 6.28 8.70
N GLU A 108 15.13 6.29 9.61
CA GLU A 108 16.38 5.54 9.43
C GLU A 108 16.13 4.03 9.26
N LYS A 109 15.28 3.45 10.11
CA LYS A 109 14.86 2.05 9.97
C LYS A 109 14.21 1.79 8.61
N LEU A 110 13.32 2.67 8.18
CA LEU A 110 12.62 2.55 6.90
C LEU A 110 13.57 2.65 5.70
N GLN A 111 14.57 3.55 5.76
CA GLN A 111 15.59 3.65 4.72
C GLN A 111 16.44 2.38 4.62
N ASN A 112 16.78 1.77 5.75
CA ASN A 112 17.53 0.51 5.79
C ASN A 112 16.70 -0.64 5.22
N GLU A 113 15.45 -0.81 5.66
CA GLU A 113 14.55 -1.83 5.10
C GLU A 113 14.34 -1.66 3.59
N LYS A 114 14.19 -0.42 3.12
CA LYS A 114 14.10 -0.10 1.69
C LYS A 114 15.37 -0.51 0.94
N LYS A 115 16.54 -0.19 1.48
CA LYS A 115 17.83 -0.52 0.85
C LYS A 115 17.96 -2.03 0.70
N THR A 116 17.71 -2.79 1.77
CA THR A 116 17.71 -4.25 1.74
C THR A 116 16.70 -4.79 0.73
N PHE A 117 15.49 -4.23 0.70
CA PHE A 117 14.48 -4.63 -0.30
C PHE A 117 14.98 -4.40 -1.74
N LEU A 118 15.58 -3.25 -2.05
CA LEU A 118 16.12 -2.98 -3.39
C LEU A 118 17.26 -3.93 -3.77
N GLU A 119 18.15 -4.25 -2.83
CA GLU A 119 19.25 -5.21 -3.02
C GLU A 119 18.71 -6.62 -3.30
N GLU A 120 17.73 -7.09 -2.52
CA GLU A 120 17.03 -8.36 -2.76
C GLU A 120 16.35 -8.37 -4.14
N LYS A 121 15.72 -7.25 -4.55
CA LYS A 121 15.06 -7.17 -5.86
C LYS A 121 16.03 -7.22 -7.03
N GLU A 122 17.25 -6.75 -6.84
CA GLU A 122 18.30 -6.85 -7.86
C GLU A 122 18.73 -8.30 -8.09
N GLU A 123 18.82 -9.10 -7.03
CA GLU A 123 19.10 -10.53 -7.12
C GLU A 123 17.91 -11.31 -7.70
N ASP A 124 16.69 -10.99 -7.25
CA ASP A 124 15.45 -11.57 -7.77
C ASP A 124 15.29 -11.32 -9.26
N TRP A 125 15.65 -10.13 -9.75
CA TRP A 125 15.59 -9.78 -11.17
C TRP A 125 16.39 -10.75 -12.04
N ASN A 126 17.65 -11.01 -11.66
CA ASN A 126 18.53 -11.92 -12.41
C ASN A 126 18.01 -13.36 -12.39
N THR A 127 17.47 -13.79 -11.25
CA THR A 127 16.87 -15.12 -11.09
C THR A 127 15.59 -15.25 -11.92
N TRP A 128 14.76 -14.21 -11.92
CA TRP A 128 13.52 -14.15 -12.67
C TRP A 128 13.79 -14.23 -14.18
N ILE A 129 14.68 -13.41 -14.73
CA ILE A 129 15.04 -13.45 -16.16
C ILE A 129 15.46 -14.86 -16.59
N LYS A 130 16.38 -15.49 -15.84
CA LYS A 130 16.83 -16.87 -16.14
C LYS A 130 15.68 -17.88 -16.08
N SER A 131 14.74 -17.69 -15.15
CA SER A 131 13.57 -18.56 -15.03
C SER A 131 12.64 -18.44 -16.24
N VAL A 132 12.42 -17.22 -16.74
CA VAL A 132 11.62 -16.96 -17.95
C VAL A 132 12.33 -17.53 -19.18
N GLU A 133 13.63 -17.30 -19.34
CA GLU A 133 14.41 -17.89 -20.44
C GLU A 133 14.31 -19.42 -20.46
N LYS A 134 14.48 -20.06 -19.29
CA LYS A 134 14.36 -21.52 -19.15
C LYS A 134 12.94 -22.00 -19.48
N LYS A 135 11.91 -21.29 -19.02
CA LYS A 135 10.51 -21.62 -19.30
C LYS A 135 10.19 -21.53 -20.79
N TRP A 136 10.74 -20.53 -21.47
CA TRP A 136 10.46 -20.23 -22.89
C TRP A 136 11.39 -20.95 -23.88
N THR A 137 12.45 -21.59 -23.40
CA THR A 137 13.31 -22.45 -24.22
C THR A 137 12.77 -23.88 -24.34
N HIS A 138 11.91 -24.32 -23.44
CA HIS A 138 11.28 -25.65 -23.48
C HIS A 138 9.76 -25.57 -23.71
N PHE A 139 9.19 -26.65 -24.23
CA PHE A 139 7.76 -26.77 -24.45
C PHE A 139 7.01 -26.78 -23.11
N ASN A 140 6.15 -25.78 -22.90
CA ASN A 140 5.25 -25.70 -21.76
C ASN A 140 3.83 -26.15 -22.16
N PRO A 141 3.34 -27.34 -21.75
CA PRO A 141 2.00 -27.80 -22.08
C PRO A 141 0.87 -26.93 -21.48
N ASN A 142 1.18 -26.12 -20.48
CA ASN A 142 0.20 -25.26 -19.80
C ASN A 142 0.12 -23.84 -20.39
N MET A 143 0.86 -23.52 -21.45
CA MET A 143 0.92 -22.18 -22.03
C MET A 143 -0.46 -21.64 -22.42
N ASP A 144 -1.27 -22.45 -23.11
CA ASP A 144 -2.64 -22.07 -23.52
C ASP A 144 -3.52 -21.74 -22.30
N LYS A 145 -3.38 -22.50 -21.21
CA LYS A 145 -4.12 -22.25 -19.97
C LYS A 145 -3.63 -20.99 -19.26
N GLU A 146 -2.32 -20.80 -19.21
CA GLU A 146 -1.69 -19.68 -18.52
C GLU A 146 -2.04 -18.33 -19.18
N PHE A 147 -1.98 -18.27 -20.51
CA PHE A 147 -2.26 -17.06 -21.28
C PHE A 147 -3.68 -16.99 -21.85
N HIS A 148 -4.54 -17.96 -21.51
CA HIS A 148 -5.92 -18.06 -22.00
C HIS A 148 -6.01 -18.03 -23.53
N THR A 149 -5.18 -18.85 -24.19
CA THR A 149 -5.08 -18.90 -25.65
C THR A 149 -5.31 -20.30 -26.20
N ASN A 150 -5.36 -20.43 -27.52
CA ASN A 150 -5.46 -21.70 -28.24
C ASN A 150 -4.24 -21.93 -29.15
N MET A 151 -3.11 -21.32 -28.79
CA MET A 151 -1.88 -21.31 -29.57
C MET A 151 -1.41 -22.74 -29.87
N MET A 152 -1.49 -23.66 -28.89
CA MET A 152 -1.03 -25.04 -29.08
C MET A 152 -1.80 -25.78 -30.15
N ARG A 153 -3.10 -25.51 -30.28
CA ARG A 153 -3.94 -26.09 -31.34
C ARG A 153 -3.62 -25.48 -32.71
N ARG A 154 -3.42 -24.16 -32.79
CA ARG A 154 -3.09 -23.47 -34.04
C ARG A 154 -1.72 -23.90 -34.58
N SER A 155 -0.76 -24.10 -33.68
CA SER A 155 0.65 -24.38 -33.99
C SER A 155 0.98 -25.82 -34.40
N ILE A 156 -0.04 -26.67 -34.63
CA ILE A 156 0.19 -28.06 -35.06
C ILE A 156 0.86 -28.10 -36.43
N ASN A 157 0.43 -27.25 -37.35
CA ASN A 157 0.87 -27.23 -38.76
C ASN A 157 1.55 -25.91 -39.15
N TRP A 158 2.06 -25.15 -38.17
CA TRP A 158 2.70 -23.88 -38.47
C TRP A 158 3.99 -24.06 -39.27
N THR A 159 4.11 -23.24 -40.31
CA THR A 159 5.35 -23.02 -41.05
C THR A 159 6.35 -22.21 -40.21
N GLU A 160 7.61 -22.20 -40.62
CA GLU A 160 8.64 -21.36 -39.99
C GLU A 160 8.27 -19.87 -40.00
N SER A 161 7.61 -19.37 -41.05
CA SER A 161 7.15 -17.98 -41.12
C SER A 161 6.12 -17.67 -40.03
N GLN A 162 5.15 -18.57 -39.82
CA GLN A 162 4.11 -18.41 -38.79
C GLN A 162 4.69 -18.47 -37.37
N TRP A 163 5.71 -19.30 -37.14
CA TRP A 163 6.43 -19.32 -35.86
C TRP A 163 7.15 -18.01 -35.57
N ARG A 164 7.81 -17.43 -36.59
CA ARG A 164 8.50 -16.13 -36.48
C ARG A 164 7.52 -15.00 -36.19
N GLU A 165 6.43 -14.94 -36.95
CA GLU A 165 5.38 -13.94 -36.74
C GLU A 165 4.78 -14.04 -35.34
N TRP A 166 4.47 -15.26 -34.88
CA TRP A 166 3.89 -15.47 -33.56
C TRP A 166 4.78 -14.98 -32.43
N ILE A 167 6.07 -15.37 -32.39
CA ILE A 167 6.95 -14.99 -31.28
C ILE A 167 7.21 -13.47 -31.25
N GLN A 168 7.19 -12.80 -32.40
CA GLN A 168 7.32 -11.34 -32.50
C GLN A 168 6.06 -10.60 -32.07
N THR A 169 4.89 -11.26 -32.09
CA THR A 169 3.60 -10.65 -31.79
C THR A 169 3.04 -11.20 -30.47
N GLU A 170 2.25 -12.27 -30.53
CA GLU A 170 1.61 -12.89 -29.37
C GLU A 170 2.62 -13.39 -28.33
N GLY A 171 3.72 -14.01 -28.78
CA GLY A 171 4.76 -14.49 -27.86
C GLY A 171 5.44 -13.36 -27.09
N ARG A 172 5.72 -12.23 -27.76
CA ARG A 172 6.19 -11.01 -27.09
C ARG A 172 5.16 -10.46 -26.10
N LEU A 173 3.89 -10.41 -26.49
CA LEU A 173 2.82 -9.98 -25.59
C LEU A 173 2.75 -10.85 -24.33
N TYR A 174 2.94 -12.17 -24.44
CA TYR A 174 2.93 -13.07 -23.29
C TYR A 174 4.14 -12.83 -22.36
N LEU A 175 5.33 -12.57 -22.91
CA LEU A 175 6.48 -12.13 -22.12
C LEU A 175 6.17 -10.83 -21.36
N ASP A 176 5.51 -9.86 -22.03
CA ASP A 176 5.13 -8.59 -21.42
C ASP A 176 4.10 -8.77 -20.29
N ILE A 177 3.21 -9.77 -20.41
CA ILE A 177 2.27 -10.15 -19.35
C ILE A 177 3.01 -10.75 -18.15
N GLU A 178 3.98 -11.64 -18.37
CA GLU A 178 4.81 -12.19 -17.29
C GLU A 178 5.59 -11.09 -16.57
N TRP A 179 6.20 -10.17 -17.32
CA TRP A 179 6.89 -9.00 -16.78
C TRP A 179 5.97 -8.16 -15.90
N LYS A 180 4.79 -7.79 -16.42
CA LYS A 180 3.82 -7.01 -15.67
C LYS A 180 3.39 -7.73 -14.40
N LYS A 181 3.13 -9.02 -14.46
CA LYS A 181 2.74 -9.82 -13.30
C LYS A 181 3.83 -9.79 -12.22
N TRP A 182 5.08 -10.11 -12.58
CA TRP A 182 6.20 -10.08 -11.65
C TRP A 182 6.40 -8.67 -11.08
N PHE A 183 6.29 -7.64 -11.91
CA PHE A 183 6.40 -6.25 -11.47
C PHE A 183 5.30 -5.88 -10.45
N PHE A 184 4.04 -6.22 -10.73
CA PHE A 184 2.91 -5.93 -9.84
C PHE A 184 3.04 -6.64 -8.48
N GLU A 185 3.44 -7.92 -8.48
CA GLU A 185 3.67 -8.68 -7.24
C GLU A 185 4.74 -8.00 -6.37
N ASN A 186 5.82 -7.49 -6.98
CA ASN A 186 6.87 -6.77 -6.26
C ASN A 186 6.44 -5.38 -5.79
N GLN A 187 5.67 -4.65 -6.59
CA GLN A 187 5.06 -3.38 -6.18
C GLN A 187 4.17 -3.56 -4.95
N SER A 188 3.28 -4.56 -4.96
CA SER A 188 2.39 -4.82 -3.83
C SER A 188 3.16 -5.13 -2.53
N ARG A 189 4.32 -5.79 -2.63
CA ARG A 189 5.21 -6.03 -1.47
C ARG A 189 5.84 -4.74 -0.94
N LEU A 190 6.26 -3.83 -1.83
CA LEU A 190 6.75 -2.51 -1.41
C LEU A 190 5.67 -1.72 -0.67
N ASP A 191 4.46 -1.70 -1.24
CA ASP A 191 3.30 -1.02 -0.66
C ASP A 191 2.99 -1.55 0.74
N GLU A 192 3.02 -2.88 0.91
CA GLU A 192 2.81 -3.54 2.19
C GLU A 192 3.92 -3.30 3.21
N LEU A 193 5.18 -3.38 2.78
CA LEU A 193 6.32 -3.30 3.69
C LEU A 193 6.63 -1.88 4.13
N ILE A 194 6.45 -0.88 3.26
CA ILE A 194 6.96 0.46 3.51
C ILE A 194 5.82 1.48 3.63
N VAL A 195 4.88 1.49 2.68
CA VAL A 195 3.80 2.50 2.66
C VAL A 195 2.83 2.26 3.82
N LYS A 196 2.37 1.00 4.02
CA LYS A 196 1.50 0.68 5.16
C LYS A 196 2.17 0.98 6.50
N LYS A 197 3.47 0.70 6.65
CA LYS A 197 4.20 1.01 7.89
C LYS A 197 4.24 2.51 8.18
N TRP A 198 4.43 3.35 7.16
CA TRP A 198 4.40 4.80 7.32
C TRP A 198 3.02 5.29 7.77
N ILE A 199 1.95 4.84 7.10
CA ILE A 199 0.57 5.19 7.45
C ILE A 199 0.24 4.75 8.88
N GLN A 200 0.58 3.50 9.23
CA GLN A 200 0.34 2.96 10.56
C GLN A 200 1.11 3.73 11.63
N TRP A 201 2.39 4.06 11.39
CA TRP A 201 3.20 4.82 12.33
C TRP A 201 2.61 6.21 12.60
N LYS A 202 2.18 6.94 11.56
CA LYS A 202 1.49 8.24 11.72
C LYS A 202 0.24 8.09 12.58
N LYS A 203 -0.58 7.07 12.27
CA LYS A 203 -1.82 6.77 12.99
C LYS A 203 -1.56 6.47 14.47
N ASP A 204 -0.57 5.63 14.77
CA ASP A 204 -0.22 5.27 16.15
C ASP A 204 0.26 6.50 16.93
N LYS A 205 1.03 7.40 16.31
CA LYS A 205 1.50 8.62 16.97
C LYS A 205 0.36 9.55 17.35
N ILE A 206 -0.55 9.85 16.43
CA ILE A 206 -1.66 10.75 16.73
C ILE A 206 -2.67 10.12 17.71
N ILE A 207 -2.93 8.82 17.63
CA ILE A 207 -3.77 8.11 18.62
C ILE A 207 -3.15 8.20 20.01
N ASN A 208 -1.83 7.98 20.15
CA ASN A 208 -1.17 8.09 21.44
C ASN A 208 -1.27 9.50 22.04
N TRP A 209 -1.27 10.55 21.22
CA TRP A 209 -1.53 11.91 21.70
C TRP A 209 -2.96 12.05 22.23
N LEU A 210 -3.94 11.70 21.41
CA LEU A 210 -5.36 11.82 21.73
C LEU A 210 -5.77 10.98 22.95
N MET A 211 -5.10 9.85 23.18
CA MET A 211 -5.39 8.94 24.28
C MET A 211 -4.72 9.32 25.60
N SER A 212 -3.93 10.41 25.64
CA SER A 212 -3.31 10.91 26.87
C SER A 212 -4.38 11.25 27.91
N ASP A 213 -4.18 10.83 29.16
CA ASP A 213 -5.20 10.91 30.22
C ASP A 213 -5.83 12.30 30.34
N TRP A 214 -5.00 13.34 30.33
CA TRP A 214 -5.49 14.71 30.45
C TRP A 214 -6.25 15.20 29.22
N LYS A 215 -5.83 14.78 28.02
CA LYS A 215 -6.44 15.19 26.76
C LYS A 215 -7.80 14.53 26.58
N ARG A 216 -7.91 13.26 26.98
CA ARG A 216 -9.16 12.51 27.02
C ARG A 216 -10.15 13.12 28.00
N ALA A 217 -9.72 13.35 29.25
CA ALA A 217 -10.60 13.93 30.27
C ALA A 217 -11.08 15.35 29.89
N GLU A 218 -10.22 16.15 29.26
CA GLU A 218 -10.61 17.45 28.72
C GLU A 218 -11.61 17.34 27.55
N GLN A 219 -11.39 16.39 26.64
CA GLN A 219 -12.31 16.13 25.53
C GLN A 219 -13.70 15.71 26.04
N GLU A 220 -13.76 14.74 26.97
CA GLU A 220 -14.99 14.28 27.62
C GLU A 220 -15.75 15.46 28.28
N HIS A 221 -15.02 16.30 29.02
CA HIS A 221 -15.61 17.47 29.69
C HIS A 221 -16.29 18.43 28.71
N TRP A 222 -15.66 18.71 27.57
CA TRP A 222 -16.21 19.63 26.58
C TRP A 222 -17.30 19.01 25.72
N GLU A 223 -17.28 17.70 25.48
CA GLU A 223 -18.38 16.95 24.86
C GLU A 223 -19.63 16.99 25.74
N GLU A 224 -19.49 16.69 27.04
CA GLU A 224 -20.58 16.83 28.01
C GLU A 224 -21.11 18.27 28.07
N PHE A 225 -20.23 19.27 27.97
CA PHE A 225 -20.63 20.67 27.87
C PHE A 225 -21.43 20.94 26.59
N GLU A 226 -21.04 20.39 25.44
CA GLU A 226 -21.77 20.50 24.17
C GLU A 226 -23.15 19.84 24.20
N GLU A 227 -23.34 18.76 24.95
CA GLU A 227 -24.63 18.07 25.07
C GLU A 227 -25.64 18.80 25.97
N LYS A 228 -25.18 19.69 26.86
CA LYS A 228 -26.07 20.47 27.74
C LYS A 228 -27.05 21.34 26.96
N SER A 229 -28.28 21.45 27.49
CA SER A 229 -29.32 22.31 26.94
C SER A 229 -28.87 23.78 26.87
N TRP A 230 -29.30 24.48 25.81
CA TRP A 230 -29.00 25.90 25.56
C TRP A 230 -29.31 26.81 26.75
N SER A 231 -30.36 26.49 27.52
CA SER A 231 -30.74 27.24 28.73
C SER A 231 -29.73 27.11 29.88
N SER A 232 -29.01 25.99 29.98
CA SER A 232 -27.96 25.76 30.99
C SER A 232 -26.66 26.50 30.63
N LYS A 233 -26.33 26.57 29.33
CA LYS A 233 -25.11 27.23 28.83
C LYS A 233 -25.15 28.76 28.94
N PHE A 234 -26.35 29.34 28.91
CA PHE A 234 -26.55 30.80 28.84
C PHE A 234 -25.98 31.56 30.05
N PHE A 235 -25.82 30.90 31.20
CA PHE A 235 -25.30 31.50 32.44
C PHE A 235 -23.81 31.23 32.70
N GLN A 236 -23.12 30.53 31.80
CA GLN A 236 -21.75 30.04 31.99
C GLN A 236 -20.73 30.77 31.10
N ILE A 237 -20.62 32.10 31.24
CA ILE A 237 -19.75 32.95 30.40
C ILE A 237 -18.28 32.51 30.45
N PHE A 238 -17.78 32.14 31.64
CA PHE A 238 -16.41 31.66 31.81
C PHE A 238 -16.18 30.29 31.17
N GLU A 239 -17.12 29.34 31.29
CA GLU A 239 -17.01 28.04 30.62
C GLU A 239 -17.07 28.19 29.10
N LYS A 240 -17.90 29.12 28.59
CA LYS A 240 -17.95 29.43 27.14
C LYS A 240 -16.60 29.94 26.62
N ARG A 241 -15.93 30.83 27.37
CA ARG A 241 -14.60 31.34 27.00
C ARG A 241 -13.56 30.21 27.01
N ASN A 242 -13.53 29.41 28.07
CA ASN A 242 -12.62 28.27 28.17
C ASN A 242 -12.86 27.23 27.06
N TYR A 243 -14.12 27.04 26.65
CA TYR A 243 -14.50 26.19 25.53
C TYR A 243 -14.05 26.76 24.17
N GLU A 244 -14.13 28.08 23.98
CA GLU A 244 -13.54 28.75 22.81
C GLU A 244 -12.01 28.59 22.78
N ASP A 245 -11.33 28.82 23.90
CA ASP A 245 -9.88 28.62 24.03
C ASP A 245 -9.48 27.15 23.75
N PHE A 246 -10.29 26.18 24.21
CA PHE A 246 -10.13 24.76 23.89
C PHE A 246 -10.23 24.48 22.39
N LYS A 247 -11.28 24.98 21.73
CA LYS A 247 -11.47 24.77 20.27
C LYS A 247 -10.34 25.39 19.47
N ASP A 248 -9.95 26.61 19.81
CA ASP A 248 -8.86 27.31 19.13
C ASP A 248 -7.56 26.52 19.27
N ARG A 249 -7.23 26.05 20.48
CA ARG A 249 -6.05 25.21 20.70
C ARG A 249 -6.12 23.89 19.93
N VAL A 250 -7.25 23.19 19.94
CA VAL A 250 -7.42 21.94 19.19
C VAL A 250 -7.24 22.19 17.69
N SER A 251 -7.76 23.30 17.17
CA SER A 251 -7.57 23.71 15.78
C SER A 251 -6.09 23.95 15.46
N ASP A 252 -5.38 24.70 16.31
CA ASP A 252 -3.94 24.96 16.18
C ASP A 252 -3.13 23.64 16.19
N GLU A 253 -3.42 22.74 17.13
CA GLU A 253 -2.77 21.42 17.23
C GLU A 253 -2.97 20.60 15.94
N TRP A 254 -4.16 20.63 15.36
CA TRP A 254 -4.43 19.95 14.09
C TRP A 254 -3.67 20.58 12.92
N GLU A 255 -3.64 21.90 12.83
CA GLU A 255 -2.88 22.59 11.78
C GLU A 255 -1.38 22.25 11.85
N ASP A 256 -0.80 22.33 13.05
CA ASP A 256 0.58 21.93 13.33
C ASP A 256 0.85 20.46 12.91
N TRP A 257 -0.04 19.54 13.27
CA TRP A 257 0.06 18.13 12.90
C TRP A 257 0.03 17.95 11.39
N PHE A 258 -0.94 18.55 10.70
CA PHE A 258 -1.08 18.41 9.25
C PHE A 258 0.10 19.04 8.50
N GLU A 259 0.61 20.18 8.95
CA GLU A 259 1.80 20.77 8.36
C GLU A 259 3.03 19.88 8.59
N TRP A 260 3.17 19.32 9.79
CA TRP A 260 4.22 18.36 10.08
C TRP A 260 4.13 17.12 9.19
N VAL A 261 2.97 16.47 9.12
CA VAL A 261 2.73 15.28 8.28
C VAL A 261 3.02 15.60 6.82
N LYS A 262 2.49 16.70 6.29
CA LYS A 262 2.71 17.10 4.88
C LYS A 262 4.21 17.23 4.56
N ARG A 263 4.98 17.85 5.45
CA ARG A 263 6.44 17.97 5.28
C ARG A 263 7.12 16.59 5.28
N LYS A 264 6.71 15.69 6.19
CA LYS A 264 7.30 14.34 6.28
C LYS A 264 6.89 13.43 5.13
N ASP A 265 5.65 13.53 4.67
CA ASP A 265 5.15 12.82 3.49
C ASP A 265 5.94 13.21 2.25
N ASN A 266 6.23 14.49 2.07
CA ASN A 266 7.07 14.93 0.95
C ASN A 266 8.48 14.31 1.02
N ILE A 267 9.10 14.27 2.21
CA ILE A 267 10.41 13.61 2.41
C ILE A 267 10.31 12.11 2.10
N PHE A 268 9.26 11.45 2.58
CA PHE A 268 9.02 10.02 2.32
C PHE A 268 8.86 9.74 0.83
N ILE A 269 8.02 10.52 0.13
CA ILE A 269 7.80 10.41 -1.32
C ILE A 269 9.12 10.60 -2.08
N THR A 270 9.86 11.66 -1.79
CA THR A 270 11.12 11.96 -2.49
C THR A 270 12.20 10.91 -2.21
N ASN A 271 12.36 10.45 -0.96
CA ASN A 271 13.46 9.56 -0.61
C ASN A 271 13.17 8.08 -0.88
N VAL A 272 11.91 7.67 -0.81
CA VAL A 272 11.51 6.27 -0.91
C VAL A 272 10.88 5.98 -2.26
N LEU A 273 9.83 6.73 -2.64
CA LEU A 273 9.10 6.44 -3.86
C LEU A 273 9.90 6.83 -5.10
N ASP A 274 10.51 8.00 -5.16
CA ASP A 274 11.22 8.43 -6.38
C ASP A 274 12.40 7.49 -6.73
N GLN A 275 13.05 6.87 -5.74
CA GLN A 275 14.09 5.87 -5.99
C GLN A 275 13.52 4.57 -6.57
N TRP A 276 12.38 4.10 -6.05
CA TRP A 276 11.68 2.95 -6.61
C TRP A 276 11.20 3.22 -8.04
N ILE A 277 10.72 4.44 -8.33
CA ILE A 277 10.33 4.87 -9.66
C ILE A 277 11.52 4.78 -10.62
N LYS A 278 12.69 5.29 -10.22
CA LYS A 278 13.91 5.19 -11.02
C LYS A 278 14.30 3.73 -11.29
N TRP A 279 14.34 2.91 -10.24
CA TRP A 279 14.65 1.48 -10.37
C TRP A 279 13.68 0.79 -11.34
N LYS A 280 12.38 1.09 -11.26
CA LYS A 280 11.36 0.59 -12.18
C LYS A 280 11.62 1.01 -13.63
N GLU A 281 11.94 2.27 -13.87
CA GLU A 281 12.22 2.79 -15.21
C GLU A 281 13.45 2.08 -15.81
N GLU A 282 14.51 1.91 -15.01
CA GLU A 282 15.70 1.15 -15.38
C GLU A 282 15.36 -0.31 -15.71
N LYS A 283 14.58 -1.00 -14.87
CA LYS A 283 14.19 -2.39 -15.13
C LYS A 283 13.28 -2.55 -16.34
N ASN A 284 12.38 -1.61 -16.61
CA ASN A 284 11.59 -1.62 -17.84
C ASN A 284 12.49 -1.52 -19.08
N LEU A 285 13.52 -0.67 -19.05
CA LEU A 285 14.46 -0.54 -20.17
C LEU A 285 15.25 -1.84 -20.37
N LEU A 286 15.78 -2.41 -19.28
CA LEU A 286 16.52 -3.67 -19.32
C LEU A 286 15.64 -4.82 -19.81
N TYR A 287 14.39 -4.90 -19.34
CA TYR A 287 13.40 -5.87 -19.80
C TYR A 287 13.17 -5.76 -21.31
N ASN A 288 12.90 -4.56 -21.83
CA ASN A 288 12.61 -4.37 -23.25
C ASN A 288 13.79 -4.80 -24.13
N ASN A 289 15.00 -4.37 -23.76
CA ASN A 289 16.23 -4.76 -24.47
C ASN A 289 16.47 -6.27 -24.42
N TRP A 290 16.28 -6.88 -23.24
CA TRP A 290 16.40 -8.32 -23.06
C TRP A 290 15.37 -9.07 -23.91
N ALA A 291 14.10 -8.67 -23.87
CA ALA A 291 13.02 -9.34 -24.57
C ALA A 291 13.20 -9.27 -26.09
N ASP A 292 13.68 -8.14 -26.63
CA ASP A 292 14.03 -8.00 -28.05
C ASP A 292 15.14 -8.98 -28.42
N THR A 293 16.22 -8.98 -27.64
CA THR A 293 17.36 -9.89 -27.82
C THR A 293 16.94 -11.35 -27.72
N PHE A 294 16.09 -11.68 -26.75
CA PHE A 294 15.57 -13.02 -26.53
C PHE A 294 14.74 -13.50 -27.71
N VAL A 295 13.79 -12.70 -28.20
CA VAL A 295 12.96 -13.04 -29.37
C VAL A 295 13.83 -13.24 -30.61
N THR A 296 14.79 -12.35 -30.88
CA THR A 296 15.72 -12.52 -32.00
C THR A 296 16.55 -13.79 -31.89
N ASN A 297 17.07 -14.10 -30.71
CA ASN A 297 17.84 -15.32 -30.47
C ASN A 297 16.99 -16.59 -30.59
N TRP A 298 15.77 -16.57 -30.06
CA TRP A 298 14.80 -17.66 -30.16
C TRP A 298 14.48 -17.98 -31.63
N ILE A 299 14.34 -16.93 -32.45
CA ILE A 299 14.14 -17.02 -33.90
C ILE A 299 15.37 -17.63 -34.60
N ASN A 300 16.57 -17.09 -34.34
CA ASN A 300 17.81 -17.52 -34.99
C ASN A 300 18.14 -18.99 -34.69
N LYS A 301 17.87 -19.43 -33.46
CA LYS A 301 18.07 -20.83 -33.03
C LYS A 301 16.96 -21.78 -33.49
N LYS A 302 15.92 -21.26 -34.15
CA LYS A 302 14.73 -22.03 -34.56
C LYS A 302 14.11 -22.80 -33.39
N GLN A 303 13.97 -22.14 -32.24
CA GLN A 303 13.62 -22.81 -30.97
C GLN A 303 12.29 -23.57 -31.03
N TRP A 304 11.37 -23.21 -31.93
CA TRP A 304 10.14 -23.97 -32.19
C TRP A 304 10.40 -25.44 -32.58
N VAL A 305 11.55 -25.77 -33.18
CA VAL A 305 11.90 -27.16 -33.52
C VAL A 305 12.05 -27.99 -32.24
N VAL A 306 12.67 -27.42 -31.19
CA VAL A 306 12.78 -28.06 -29.87
C VAL A 306 11.38 -28.26 -29.30
N TRP A 307 10.54 -27.23 -29.32
CA TRP A 307 9.18 -27.30 -28.80
C TRP A 307 8.33 -28.38 -29.50
N VAL A 308 8.38 -28.43 -30.82
CA VAL A 308 7.64 -29.43 -31.62
C VAL A 308 8.08 -30.85 -31.28
N ASN A 309 9.39 -31.07 -31.12
CA ASN A 309 9.93 -32.38 -30.77
C ASN A 309 9.56 -32.80 -29.35
N GLU A 310 9.68 -31.90 -28.37
CA GLU A 310 9.29 -32.16 -26.98
C GLU A 310 7.79 -32.46 -26.86
N ARG A 311 6.93 -31.69 -27.56
CA ARG A 311 5.49 -31.95 -27.64
C ARG A 311 5.18 -33.34 -28.20
N ARG A 312 5.84 -33.73 -29.29
CA ARG A 312 5.67 -35.07 -29.89
C ARG A 312 6.09 -36.18 -28.92
N ASN A 313 7.22 -36.00 -28.24
CA ASN A 313 7.71 -36.95 -27.25
C ASN A 313 6.76 -37.10 -26.06
N LEU A 314 6.20 -36.01 -25.55
CA LEU A 314 5.18 -36.03 -24.50
C LEU A 314 3.91 -36.77 -24.93
N ALA A 315 3.42 -36.50 -26.15
CA ALA A 315 2.26 -37.20 -26.71
C ALA A 315 2.51 -38.71 -26.90
N ALA A 316 3.71 -39.10 -27.35
CA ALA A 316 4.09 -40.50 -27.49
C ALA A 316 4.14 -41.23 -26.13
N LYS A 317 4.74 -40.59 -25.10
CA LYS A 317 4.76 -41.12 -23.73
C LYS A 317 3.36 -41.30 -23.15
N ALA A 318 2.47 -40.33 -23.34
CA ALA A 318 1.08 -40.42 -22.88
C ALA A 318 0.33 -41.59 -23.53
N LYS A 319 0.48 -41.79 -24.85
CA LYS A 319 -0.10 -42.92 -25.57
C LYS A 319 0.44 -44.26 -25.08
N ALA A 320 1.76 -44.37 -24.89
CA ALA A 320 2.39 -45.58 -24.38
C ALA A 320 1.90 -45.93 -22.95
N ALA A 321 1.70 -44.93 -22.09
CA ALA A 321 1.17 -45.13 -20.74
C ALA A 321 -0.29 -45.60 -20.73
N LEU A 322 -1.12 -45.10 -21.65
CA LEU A 322 -2.52 -45.55 -21.82
C LEU A 322 -2.60 -47.01 -22.30
N ASN A 323 -1.72 -47.41 -23.21
CA ASN A 323 -1.67 -48.77 -23.74
C ASN A 323 -1.15 -49.80 -22.72
N LYS A 324 -0.41 -49.37 -21.69
CA LYS A 324 0.05 -50.23 -20.59
C LYS A 324 -0.98 -50.43 -19.46
N LYS A 325 -2.06 -49.63 -19.46
CA LYS A 325 -3.15 -49.69 -18.47
C LYS A 325 -4.39 -50.45 -18.99
N LYS A 326 -4.39 -50.80 -20.27
CA LYS A 326 -5.30 -51.77 -20.88
C LYS A 326 -4.61 -53.12 -20.87
#